data_AF-A0A968JI75-F1
#
_entry.id   AF-A0A968JI75-F1
#
_cell.length_a   1.000
_cell.length_b   1.000
_cell.length_c   1.000
_cell.angle_alpha   90.00
_cell.angle_beta   90.00
_cell.angle_gamma   90.00
#
_symmetry.space_group_name_H-M   'P 1'
#
loop_
_entity.id
_entity.type
_entity.pdbx_description
1 polymer ?
#
loop_
_entity_poly.entity_id
_entity_poly.type
_entity_poly.pdbx_seq_one_letter_code
_entity_poly.pdbx_strand_id
1 'polypeptide(L)'
;IGEATPFCIIGNSGYGKPILARALTVDSSIKFALKTGFLSFDSTRVSANDVGYPIDVAIFKATERTLIEKRFREEDLKEIGAMWGKKLKEGILDIPENWIDDMISTPDSTFVNSQQ
;
A
#
# COMPACT_ATOMS: atom_id res chain seq x y z
N ILE A 1 11.38 -14.28 -11.72
CA ILE A 1 10.02 -14.45 -11.16
C ILE A 1 10.03 -15.84 -10.53
N GLY A 2 9.98 -15.93 -9.21
CA GLY A 2 10.01 -17.22 -8.51
C GLY A 2 8.60 -17.71 -8.22
N GLU A 3 8.41 -19.02 -8.05
CA GLU A 3 7.11 -19.68 -7.85
C GLU A 3 6.29 -19.11 -6.68
N ALA A 4 6.92 -18.38 -5.74
CA ALA A 4 6.26 -17.78 -4.58
C ALA A 4 5.74 -16.34 -4.77
N THR A 5 6.00 -15.65 -5.89
CA THR A 5 5.61 -14.23 -6.02
C THR A 5 5.15 -13.88 -7.44
N PRO A 6 3.86 -13.53 -7.64
CA PRO A 6 3.25 -13.35 -8.97
C PRO A 6 3.53 -11.96 -9.59
N PHE A 7 4.58 -11.25 -9.16
CA PHE A 7 4.88 -9.90 -9.64
C PHE A 7 6.39 -9.62 -9.71
N CYS A 8 6.73 -8.59 -10.49
CA CYS A 8 8.07 -8.03 -10.58
C CYS A 8 7.95 -6.50 -10.54
N ILE A 9 8.92 -5.81 -9.93
CA ILE A 9 9.01 -4.36 -9.90
C ILE A 9 10.40 -3.96 -10.41
N ILE A 10 10.44 -2.94 -11.25
CA ILE A 10 11.67 -2.29 -11.71
C ILE A 10 11.67 -0.83 -11.26
N GLY A 11 12.86 -0.23 -11.11
CA GLY A 11 12.99 1.13 -10.59
C GLY A 11 12.69 1.21 -9.09
N ASN A 12 11.91 2.23 -8.68
CA ASN A 12 11.65 2.51 -7.27
C ASN A 12 10.65 1.52 -6.66
N SER A 13 11.18 0.48 -6.01
CA SER A 13 10.41 -0.65 -5.51
C SER A 13 10.19 -0.65 -3.99
N GLY A 14 10.81 0.27 -3.24
CA GLY A 14 10.80 0.23 -1.77
C GLY A 14 9.42 0.42 -1.14
N TYR A 15 8.67 1.41 -1.64
CA TYR A 15 7.43 1.86 -1.02
C TYR A 15 6.20 1.00 -1.40
N GLY A 16 6.09 0.60 -2.66
CA GLY A 16 4.95 -0.17 -3.16
C GLY A 16 5.04 -1.69 -2.95
N LYS A 17 6.24 -2.26 -2.81
CA LYS A 17 6.41 -3.72 -2.67
C LYS A 17 5.61 -4.35 -1.51
N PRO A 18 5.51 -3.75 -0.31
CA PRO A 18 4.80 -4.38 0.80
C PRO A 18 3.31 -4.64 0.55
N ILE A 19 2.61 -3.81 -0.23
CA ILE A 19 1.19 -4.06 -0.52
C ILE A 19 1.02 -5.22 -1.49
N LEU A 20 1.88 -5.32 -2.51
CA LEU A 20 1.88 -6.42 -3.47
C LEU A 20 2.22 -7.74 -2.77
N ALA A 21 3.25 -7.72 -1.91
CA ALA A 21 3.70 -8.91 -1.19
C ALA A 21 2.67 -9.47 -0.19
N ARG A 22 1.83 -8.60 0.40
CA ARG A 22 0.79 -9.03 1.35
C ARG A 22 -0.51 -9.47 0.68
N ALA A 23 -0.85 -8.86 -0.46
CA ALA A 23 -2.18 -9.04 -1.05
C ALA A 23 -2.20 -9.96 -2.27
N LEU A 24 -1.16 -9.96 -3.12
CA LEU A 24 -1.21 -10.70 -4.39
C LEU A 24 -0.79 -12.16 -4.25
N THR A 25 -1.59 -13.02 -4.88
CA THR A 25 -1.36 -14.45 -5.04
C THR A 25 -1.49 -14.84 -6.52
N VAL A 26 -1.02 -16.03 -6.89
CA VAL A 26 -1.15 -16.55 -8.26
C VAL A 26 -2.63 -16.69 -8.70
N ASP A 27 -3.54 -16.88 -7.75
CA ASP A 27 -4.98 -17.02 -7.99
C ASP A 27 -5.73 -15.67 -8.03
N SER A 28 -5.01 -14.56 -7.83
CA SER A 28 -5.61 -13.23 -7.84
C SER A 28 -6.20 -12.90 -9.21
N SER A 29 -7.47 -12.48 -9.23
CA SER A 29 -8.10 -12.01 -10.47
C SER A 29 -7.34 -10.80 -11.05
N ILE A 30 -7.38 -10.63 -12.38
CA ILE A 30 -6.72 -9.48 -13.04
C ILE A 30 -7.22 -8.13 -12.53
N LYS A 31 -8.51 -8.02 -12.15
CA LYS A 31 -9.09 -6.80 -11.55
C LYS A 31 -8.46 -6.50 -10.20
N PHE A 32 -8.26 -7.54 -9.38
CA PHE A 32 -7.59 -7.40 -8.09
C PHE A 32 -6.11 -7.05 -8.27
N ALA A 33 -5.41 -7.74 -9.18
CA ALA A 33 -4.02 -7.45 -9.53
C ALA A 33 -3.82 -6.00 -9.99
N LEU A 34 -4.68 -5.50 -10.88
CA LEU A 34 -4.64 -4.12 -11.34
C LEU A 34 -4.87 -3.12 -10.20
N LYS A 35 -5.88 -3.37 -9.35
CA LYS A 35 -6.17 -2.51 -8.19
C LYS A 35 -4.97 -2.46 -7.25
N THR A 36 -4.40 -3.59 -6.87
CA THR A 36 -3.24 -3.64 -5.97
C THR A 36 -2.00 -3.04 -6.63
N GLY A 37 -1.81 -3.22 -7.94
CA GLY A 37 -0.76 -2.55 -8.72
C GLY A 37 -0.89 -1.03 -8.68
N PHE A 38 -2.10 -0.50 -8.84
CA PHE A 38 -2.36 0.93 -8.67
C PHE A 38 -2.03 1.42 -7.26
N LEU A 39 -2.46 0.71 -6.21
CA LEU A 39 -2.17 1.11 -4.83
C LEU A 39 -0.68 1.04 -4.48
N SER A 40 0.05 0.11 -5.10
CA SER A 40 1.52 0.06 -5.04
C SER A 40 2.13 1.29 -5.68
N PHE A 41 1.67 1.68 -6.86
CA PHE A 41 2.11 2.90 -7.53
C PHE A 41 1.79 4.16 -6.70
N ASP A 42 0.59 4.25 -6.14
CA ASP A 42 0.15 5.38 -5.31
C ASP A 42 1.04 5.55 -4.07
N SER A 43 1.37 4.44 -3.39
CA SER A 43 2.30 4.42 -2.25
C SER A 43 3.69 4.91 -2.65
N THR A 44 4.21 4.47 -3.79
CA THR A 44 5.49 4.96 -4.31
C THR A 44 5.45 6.43 -4.68
N ARG A 45 4.41 6.90 -5.38
CA ARG A 45 4.24 8.31 -5.78
C ARG A 45 4.20 9.25 -4.56
N VAL A 46 3.54 8.85 -3.48
CA VAL A 46 3.45 9.67 -2.26
C VAL A 46 4.79 9.79 -1.54
N SER A 47 5.68 8.80 -1.68
CA SER A 47 6.95 8.74 -0.94
C SER A 47 8.20 9.01 -1.77
N ALA A 48 8.08 9.13 -3.10
CA ALA A 48 9.18 9.32 -4.02
C ALA A 48 8.91 10.47 -4.99
N ASN A 49 9.88 11.37 -5.15
CA ASN A 49 9.75 12.56 -6.00
C ASN A 49 9.98 12.26 -7.50
N ASP A 50 10.42 11.05 -7.85
CA ASP A 50 10.76 10.61 -9.20
C ASP A 50 9.69 9.69 -9.83
N VAL A 51 8.57 9.46 -9.13
CA VAL A 51 7.45 8.63 -9.60
C VAL A 51 6.18 9.47 -9.65
N GLY A 52 5.50 9.47 -10.79
CA GLY A 52 4.38 10.36 -11.05
C GLY A 52 3.48 9.91 -12.18
N TYR A 53 2.39 10.65 -12.38
CA TYR A 53 1.49 10.47 -13.51
C TYR A 53 2.05 11.10 -14.80
N PRO A 54 1.58 10.70 -15.99
CA PRO A 54 0.59 9.63 -16.23
C PRO A 54 1.18 8.23 -16.01
N ILE A 55 0.31 7.24 -15.81
CA ILE A 55 0.70 5.82 -15.82
C ILE A 55 0.06 5.10 -16.99
N ASP A 56 0.83 4.24 -17.64
CA ASP A 56 0.35 3.39 -18.72
C ASP A 56 0.15 1.97 -18.20
N VAL A 57 -1.02 1.40 -18.48
CA VAL A 57 -1.40 0.04 -18.09
C VAL A 57 -1.71 -0.76 -19.33
N ALA A 58 -1.14 -1.96 -19.40
CA ALA A 58 -1.45 -2.95 -20.41
C ALA A 58 -1.96 -4.24 -19.76
N ILE A 59 -3.07 -4.79 -20.26
CA ILE A 59 -3.66 -6.04 -19.80
C ILE A 59 -3.77 -6.99 -20.98
N PHE A 60 -3.12 -8.14 -20.88
CA PHE A 60 -3.21 -9.18 -21.89
C PHE A 60 -4.22 -10.25 -21.47
N LYS A 61 -5.31 -10.41 -22.25
CA LYS A 61 -6.33 -11.44 -22.01
C LYS A 61 -5.95 -12.71 -22.77
N ALA A 62 -5.36 -13.68 -22.08
CA ALA A 62 -4.79 -14.89 -22.68
C ALA A 62 -5.78 -15.67 -23.56
N THR A 63 -7.02 -15.86 -23.09
CA THR A 63 -8.06 -16.62 -23.82
C THR A 63 -8.46 -15.94 -25.13
N GLU A 64 -8.60 -14.61 -25.11
CA GLU A 64 -9.04 -13.81 -26.27
C GLU A 64 -7.86 -13.33 -27.12
N ARG A 65 -6.62 -13.60 -26.69
CA ARG A 65 -5.37 -13.09 -27.29
C ARG A 65 -5.42 -11.60 -27.61
N THR A 66 -6.04 -10.83 -26.72
CA THR A 66 -6.30 -9.40 -26.90
C THR A 66 -5.51 -8.59 -25.89
N LEU A 67 -4.91 -7.49 -26.34
CA LEU A 67 -4.24 -6.51 -25.50
C LEU A 67 -5.17 -5.32 -25.27
N ILE A 68 -5.34 -4.93 -24.01
CA ILE A 68 -6.04 -3.72 -23.62
C ILE A 68 -5.00 -2.75 -23.05
N GLU A 69 -4.93 -1.56 -23.62
CA GLU A 69 -4.01 -0.51 -23.18
C GLU A 69 -4.81 0.69 -22.71
N LYS A 70 -4.39 1.28 -21.58
CA LYS A 70 -5.00 2.49 -21.06
C LYS A 70 -3.95 3.34 -20.35
N ARG A 71 -3.88 4.61 -20.76
CA ARG A 71 -3.21 5.66 -20.01
C ARG A 71 -4.15 6.23 -18.96
N PHE A 72 -3.71 6.31 -17.72
CA PHE A 72 -4.40 7.01 -16.65
C PHE A 72 -3.63 8.28 -16.28
N ARG A 73 -4.37 9.37 -16.18
CA ARG A 73 -3.91 10.63 -15.59
C ARG A 73 -4.27 10.67 -14.11
N GLU A 74 -3.82 11.71 -13.41
CA GLU A 74 -4.08 11.87 -11.99
C GLU A 74 -5.58 11.99 -11.69
N GLU A 75 -6.30 12.75 -12.51
CA GLU A 75 -7.73 12.97 -12.38
C GLU A 75 -8.56 11.68 -12.47
N ASP A 76 -8.07 10.67 -13.19
CA ASP A 76 -8.76 9.39 -13.34
C ASP A 76 -8.70 8.53 -12.08
N LEU A 77 -7.69 8.75 -11.22
CA LEU A 77 -7.32 7.84 -10.15
C LEU A 77 -7.20 8.51 -8.76
N LYS A 78 -7.24 9.84 -8.70
CA LYS A 78 -7.13 10.62 -7.46
C LYS A 78 -8.13 10.17 -6.39
N GLU A 79 -9.36 9.85 -6.78
CA GLU A 79 -10.41 9.44 -5.84
C GLU A 79 -10.11 8.06 -5.23
N ILE A 80 -9.55 7.14 -6.02
CA ILE A 80 -9.16 5.81 -5.54
C ILE A 80 -7.98 5.92 -4.57
N GLY A 81 -6.99 6.76 -4.88
CA GLY A 81 -5.88 7.05 -3.96
C GLY A 81 -6.35 7.67 -2.65
N ALA A 82 -7.24 8.67 -2.71
CA ALA A 82 -7.84 9.28 -1.52
C ALA A 82 -8.63 8.28 -0.67
N MET A 83 -9.43 7.42 -1.31
CA MET A 83 -10.18 6.36 -0.65
C MET A 83 -9.23 5.36 0.05
N TRP A 84 -8.13 4.99 -0.59
CA TRP A 84 -7.12 4.12 0.01
C TRP A 84 -6.44 4.74 1.23
N GLY A 85 -6.03 6.01 1.13
CA GLY A 85 -5.45 6.74 2.26
C GLY A 85 -6.41 6.82 3.45
N LYS A 86 -7.71 6.99 3.20
CA LYS A 86 -8.75 6.94 4.25
C LYS A 86 -8.82 5.56 4.88
N LYS A 87 -8.88 4.50 4.07
CA LYS A 87 -8.97 3.10 4.55
C LYS A 87 -7.76 2.67 5.37
N LEU A 88 -6.56 3.14 5.03
CA LEU A 88 -5.37 2.90 5.84
C LEU A 88 -5.48 3.53 7.23
N LYS A 89 -5.95 4.79 7.31
CA LYS A 89 -6.18 5.46 8.60
C LYS A 89 -7.23 4.74 9.43
N GLU A 90 -8.35 4.38 8.81
CA GLU A 90 -9.41 3.59 9.46
C GLU A 90 -8.85 2.26 9.99
N GLY A 91 -8.08 1.53 9.17
CA GLY A 91 -7.48 0.26 9.58
C GLY A 91 -6.46 0.36 10.71
N ILE A 92 -5.76 1.50 10.88
CA ILE A 92 -4.89 1.74 12.03
C ILE A 92 -5.71 1.95 13.30
N LEU A 93 -6.82 2.71 13.22
CA LEU A 93 -7.71 2.97 14.35
C LEU A 93 -8.43 1.69 14.83
N ASP A 94 -8.62 0.72 13.94
CA ASP A 94 -9.24 -0.57 14.28
C ASP A 94 -8.30 -1.53 15.03
N ILE A 95 -6.99 -1.23 15.10
CA ILE A 95 -6.03 -2.06 15.83
C ILE A 95 -6.18 -1.75 17.33
N PRO A 96 -6.43 -2.76 18.20
CA PRO A 96 -6.56 -2.56 19.64
C PRO A 96 -5.32 -1.89 20.25
N GLU A 97 -5.48 -1.07 21.29
CA GLU A 97 -4.36 -0.36 21.95
C GLU A 97 -3.75 -1.14 23.13
N ASN A 98 -4.37 -2.24 23.56
CA ASN A 98 -3.99 -3.02 24.74
C ASN A 98 -2.56 -3.59 24.70
N TRP A 99 -1.93 -3.68 23.53
CA TRP A 99 -0.53 -4.09 23.39
C TRP A 99 0.47 -2.94 23.57
N ILE A 100 0.02 -1.68 23.50
CA ILE A 100 0.82 -0.47 23.76
C ILE A 100 0.58 0.03 25.19
N ASP A 101 -0.59 -0.21 25.77
CA ASP A 101 -0.97 0.30 27.08
C ASP A 101 0.12 0.04 28.14
N ASP A 102 0.71 -1.16 28.18
CA ASP A 102 1.79 -1.53 29.11
C ASP A 102 3.09 -0.71 28.94
N MET A 103 3.32 -0.13 27.75
CA MET A 103 4.48 0.73 27.46
C MET A 103 4.26 2.20 27.83
N ILE A 104 3.00 2.66 27.86
CA ILE A 104 2.65 4.07 28.11
C ILE A 104 2.16 4.27 29.55
N SER A 105 1.70 3.22 30.22
CA SER A 105 1.13 3.28 31.58
C SER A 105 2.14 3.03 32.72
N THR A 106 3.41 3.42 32.57
CA THR A 106 4.29 3.58 33.75
C THR A 106 3.76 4.73 34.63
N PRO A 107 3.47 4.49 35.93
CA PRO A 107 3.16 5.58 36.85
C PRO A 107 4.44 6.37 37.13
N ASP A 108 4.45 7.65 36.75
CA ASP A 108 5.38 8.62 37.33
C ASP A 108 4.99 8.85 38.80
N SER A 109 5.52 8.02 39.70
CA SER A 109 5.39 8.23 41.15
C SER A 109 6.66 7.84 41.91
N THR A 110 7.81 8.31 41.42
CA THR A 110 9.05 8.36 42.21
C THR A 110 9.76 9.71 42.06
N PHE A 111 9.03 10.79 42.35
CA PHE A 111 9.62 11.94 43.03
C PHE A 111 9.07 11.95 44.45
N VAL A 112 9.57 11.03 45.28
CA VAL A 112 9.46 11.16 46.72
C VAL A 112 10.27 12.39 47.11
N ASN A 113 9.53 13.41 47.53
CA ASN A 113 10.01 14.60 48.17
C ASN A 113 10.93 14.19 49.35
N SER A 114 12.22 14.45 49.24
CA SER A 114 13.14 14.32 50.36
C SER A 114 14.08 15.52 50.38
N GLN A 115 14.25 16.05 51.60
CA GLN A 115 15.02 17.22 52.05
C GLN A 115 14.14 18.50 52.08
N GLN A 116 13.70 19.10 53.18
CA GLN A 116 14.11 19.13 54.60
C GLN A 116 15.61 19.23 54.88
#